data_AF-A0ABD3DEK3-F1
#
_entry.id   AF-A0ABD3DEK3-F1
#
_cell.length_a   1.000
_cell.length_b   1.000
_cell.length_c   1.000
_cell.angle_alpha   90.00
_cell.angle_beta   90.00
_cell.angle_gamma   90.00
#
_symmetry.space_group_name_H-M   'P 1'
#
loop_
_entity.id
_entity.type
_entity.pdbx_description
1 polymer ?
#
loop_
_entity_poly.entity_id
_entity_poly.type
_entity_poly.pdbx_seq_one_letter_code
_entity_poly.pdbx_strand_id
1 'polypeptide(L)'
;MLKLLKAQALAKIGRKWKPRYLSGPRAHLSQEHHFSSQGITELTIPQKAFFPRAKQNGSFSLRLVPPTLLAAEKEEAKAVLTLFLKKQGLSNAVAARTINKSDAFVDHLVSRLHSVHKSRYLVGRELTTLEIRDALIPYLESLNDEYQAILVDVVENFPDPPDKEKTEEIIQKQSTTTEISPPSLSSSITSAGSKKLKALARVSDVSPTKKLPSHITYLLDLGMEFEAIKEVIRKFPAFAYYSLDGKIKPVVEFLIDLGIPREDIPTILSKRPQLCGISLTENLIPTMAFLEELGVDKKQWAKVIYRFPPLLTYSRHKLKSTVDFLYEMGLTAENVSKVLTRCPNIISYSVEDKLRPTADYFRSLDVNVAFLLHRSPQTFGLSIEANLKPVTSFFLEKGYTLSDVSTMISRYGTLYTFSLPGNLMPKWDFYLTMVYPESELIKFPQYFGYSLKDRIKPRYENLRQCGVKILLNQMLSLSEDDFQKLLKKKMEKKG
;
A
#
# COMPACT_ATOMS: atom_id res chain seq x y z
N MET A 1 -7.74 26.07 -43.03
CA MET A 1 -6.91 27.28 -42.83
C MET A 1 -7.47 28.09 -41.64
N LEU A 2 -7.51 27.45 -40.47
CA LEU A 2 -7.94 28.06 -39.19
C LEU A 2 -7.13 27.42 -38.05
N LYS A 3 -5.82 27.33 -38.28
CA LYS A 3 -4.74 27.02 -37.33
C LYS A 3 -3.46 27.71 -37.85
N LEU A 4 -3.48 29.04 -38.02
CA LEU A 4 -2.25 29.81 -38.27
C LEU A 4 -2.40 31.33 -38.06
N LEU A 5 -3.34 31.79 -37.23
CA LEU A 5 -3.54 33.22 -36.93
C LEU A 5 -3.82 33.46 -35.44
N LYS A 6 -3.14 32.70 -34.57
CA LYS A 6 -3.16 32.89 -33.11
C LYS A 6 -1.74 32.92 -32.51
N ALA A 7 -0.78 33.35 -33.33
CA ALA A 7 0.61 33.56 -32.94
C ALA A 7 1.16 34.78 -33.67
N GLN A 8 0.63 35.98 -33.36
CA GLN A 8 1.27 37.29 -33.57
C GLN A 8 0.30 38.41 -33.16
N ALA A 9 0.12 38.59 -31.86
CA ALA A 9 -0.23 39.87 -31.25
C ALA A 9 -0.15 39.68 -29.73
N LEU A 10 0.45 40.65 -29.04
CA LEU A 10 0.56 40.78 -27.57
C LEU A 10 1.85 40.23 -26.93
N ALA A 11 2.98 40.76 -27.41
CA ALA A 11 4.06 41.18 -26.51
C ALA A 11 4.14 42.71 -26.54
N LYS A 12 4.33 43.32 -25.36
CA LYS A 12 4.42 44.77 -25.05
C LYS A 12 3.09 45.52 -24.89
N ILE A 13 2.64 45.64 -23.65
CA ILE A 13 2.72 46.88 -22.84
C ILE A 13 2.23 46.52 -21.43
N GLY A 14 3.08 46.76 -20.43
CA GLY A 14 2.70 46.63 -19.03
C GLY A 14 1.90 47.84 -18.55
N ARG A 15 1.05 47.63 -17.55
CA ARG A 15 1.11 48.26 -16.22
C ARG A 15 -0.18 47.96 -15.45
N LYS A 16 0.02 47.65 -14.16
CA LYS A 16 -0.79 47.90 -12.96
C LYS A 16 -2.31 48.08 -13.13
N TRP A 17 -3.09 47.33 -12.34
CA TRP A 17 -3.98 47.81 -11.26
C TRP A 17 -4.99 46.71 -10.88
N LYS A 18 -5.10 46.40 -9.58
CA LYS A 18 -6.27 45.78 -8.92
C LYS A 18 -7.06 46.94 -8.29
N PRO A 19 -8.41 46.91 -8.19
CA PRO A 19 -9.03 46.33 -6.99
C PRO A 19 -10.42 45.68 -7.18
N ARG A 20 -10.88 45.12 -6.05
CA ARG A 20 -12.12 44.39 -5.71
C ARG A 20 -13.40 45.15 -6.07
N TYR A 21 -14.52 44.44 -6.31
CA TYR A 21 -15.68 44.29 -5.40
C TYR A 21 -16.91 43.64 -6.09
N LEU A 22 -17.52 42.68 -5.36
CA LEU A 22 -18.95 42.38 -5.15
C LEU A 22 -19.97 42.05 -6.26
N SER A 23 -20.89 41.18 -5.81
CA SER A 23 -22.32 40.97 -6.15
C SER A 23 -22.70 39.99 -7.28
N GLY A 24 -23.52 39.00 -6.89
CA GLY A 24 -24.28 38.10 -7.79
C GLY A 24 -25.48 38.80 -8.47
N PRO A 25 -26.55 38.10 -8.93
CA PRO A 25 -27.22 36.98 -8.26
C PRO A 25 -27.73 35.81 -9.16
N ARG A 26 -28.33 34.83 -8.45
CA ARG A 26 -29.11 33.64 -8.84
C ARG A 26 -30.10 33.79 -10.01
N ALA A 27 -30.34 32.67 -10.70
CA ALA A 27 -31.68 32.24 -11.12
C ALA A 27 -31.82 30.70 -11.06
N HIS A 28 -32.91 30.26 -10.44
CA HIS A 28 -33.45 28.90 -10.39
C HIS A 28 -34.05 28.50 -11.74
N LEU A 29 -34.11 27.20 -12.06
CA LEU A 29 -35.33 26.52 -12.51
C LEU A 29 -35.15 25.00 -12.52
N SER A 30 -36.03 24.34 -11.77
CA SER A 30 -36.26 22.90 -11.70
C SER A 30 -37.08 22.43 -12.89
N GLN A 31 -36.96 21.15 -13.28
CA GLN A 31 -38.12 20.31 -13.59
C GLN A 31 -37.73 18.82 -13.67
N GLU A 32 -38.39 18.02 -12.85
CA GLU A 32 -38.48 16.56 -12.93
C GLU A 32 -39.51 16.16 -14.00
N HIS A 33 -39.31 15.00 -14.63
CA HIS A 33 -40.40 14.21 -15.20
C HIS A 33 -40.14 12.72 -15.00
N HIS A 34 -41.00 12.09 -14.21
CA HIS A 34 -41.30 10.66 -14.21
C HIS A 34 -42.36 10.38 -15.29
N PHE A 35 -42.29 9.23 -15.98
CA PHE A 35 -43.45 8.34 -16.20
C PHE A 35 -43.04 6.95 -16.69
N SER A 36 -43.98 6.01 -16.49
CA SER A 36 -43.87 4.57 -16.32
C SER A 36 -44.10 3.71 -17.60
N SER A 37 -43.67 2.44 -17.46
CA SER A 37 -43.95 1.16 -18.15
C SER A 37 -45.16 0.97 -19.09
N GLN A 38 -44.98 0.08 -20.08
CA GLN A 38 -45.64 -1.26 -20.26
C GLN A 38 -45.11 -1.92 -21.57
N GLY A 39 -44.61 -3.17 -21.57
CA GLY A 39 -45.29 -4.42 -22.01
C GLY A 39 -45.07 -4.66 -23.54
N ILE A 40 -44.79 -5.83 -24.14
CA ILE A 40 -45.08 -7.26 -23.93
C ILE A 40 -44.13 -8.07 -24.86
N THR A 41 -43.68 -9.28 -24.49
CA THR A 41 -43.96 -10.61 -25.12
C THR A 41 -42.83 -11.63 -24.84
N GLU A 42 -43.21 -12.76 -24.25
CA GLU A 42 -42.39 -13.95 -24.02
C GLU A 42 -42.11 -14.74 -25.30
N LEU A 43 -40.91 -15.32 -25.39
CA LEU A 43 -40.58 -16.47 -26.25
C LEU A 43 -39.58 -17.34 -25.49
N THR A 44 -39.98 -18.57 -25.21
CA THR A 44 -39.27 -19.56 -24.37
C THR A 44 -38.46 -20.53 -25.24
N ILE A 45 -37.39 -21.10 -24.63
CA ILE A 45 -36.60 -22.32 -24.95
C ILE A 45 -35.20 -22.04 -25.59
N PRO A 46 -34.08 -22.74 -25.24
CA PRO A 46 -33.77 -23.68 -24.13
C PRO A 46 -32.58 -23.26 -23.23
N GLN A 47 -32.56 -23.81 -22.00
CA GLN A 47 -31.44 -23.74 -21.05
C GLN A 47 -30.16 -24.42 -21.59
N LYS A 48 -29.16 -23.62 -21.93
CA LYS A 48 -27.74 -23.99 -21.80
C LYS A 48 -27.18 -23.22 -20.61
N ALA A 49 -26.91 -23.92 -19.51
CA ALA A 49 -26.23 -23.37 -18.35
C ALA A 49 -24.77 -23.04 -18.72
N PHE A 50 -24.56 -21.86 -19.30
CA PHE A 50 -23.27 -21.17 -19.24
C PHE A 50 -23.20 -20.52 -17.86
N PHE A 51 -22.38 -21.08 -16.97
CA PHE A 51 -22.08 -20.41 -15.71
C PHE A 51 -21.23 -19.17 -15.98
N PRO A 52 -21.68 -17.97 -15.58
CA PRO A 52 -20.87 -16.76 -15.65
C PRO A 52 -19.73 -16.87 -14.65
N ARG A 53 -18.51 -16.48 -15.06
CA ARG A 53 -17.35 -16.30 -14.19
C ARG A 53 -17.75 -15.35 -13.05
N ALA A 54 -17.96 -15.90 -11.87
CA ALA A 54 -18.41 -15.15 -10.70
C ALA A 54 -17.38 -14.07 -10.34
N LYS A 55 -17.73 -12.80 -10.56
CA LYS A 55 -17.16 -11.68 -9.81
C LYS A 55 -17.58 -11.87 -8.35
N GLN A 56 -16.67 -12.36 -7.50
CA GLN A 56 -16.92 -12.42 -6.06
C GLN A 56 -16.81 -11.02 -5.46
N ASN A 57 -17.93 -10.30 -5.46
CA ASN A 57 -18.18 -9.16 -4.59
C ASN A 57 -18.64 -9.68 -3.23
N GLY A 58 -17.92 -9.33 -2.16
CA GLY A 58 -18.37 -9.52 -0.78
C GLY A 58 -17.27 -10.00 0.17
N SER A 59 -16.32 -9.12 0.50
CA SER A 59 -15.39 -9.35 1.61
C SER A 59 -16.17 -9.28 2.93
N PHE A 60 -16.42 -10.43 3.56
CA PHE A 60 -16.92 -10.50 4.93
C PHE A 60 -15.73 -10.27 5.86
N SER A 61 -15.81 -9.25 6.72
CA SER A 61 -14.73 -8.91 7.64
C SER A 61 -14.57 -10.00 8.69
N LEU A 62 -13.46 -10.74 8.64
CA LEU A 62 -13.05 -11.79 9.59
C LEU A 62 -12.93 -11.30 11.06
N ARG A 63 -13.18 -10.02 11.35
CA ARG A 63 -13.02 -9.38 12.68
C ARG A 63 -14.13 -9.73 13.69
N LEU A 64 -15.20 -10.40 13.28
CA LEU A 64 -16.29 -10.82 14.18
C LEU A 64 -16.13 -12.26 14.70
N VAL A 65 -15.14 -13.01 14.20
CA VAL A 65 -14.97 -14.43 14.54
C VAL A 65 -13.86 -14.60 15.58
N PRO A 66 -14.11 -15.27 16.72
CA PRO A 66 -13.09 -15.54 17.73
C PRO A 66 -11.84 -16.22 17.13
N PRO A 67 -10.61 -15.84 17.53
CA PRO A 67 -9.38 -16.43 16.98
C PRO A 67 -9.28 -17.95 17.15
N THR A 68 -9.88 -18.50 18.22
CA THR A 68 -9.96 -19.93 18.49
C THR A 68 -10.87 -20.66 17.50
N LEU A 69 -12.00 -20.06 17.15
CA LEU A 69 -12.94 -20.58 16.16
C LEU A 69 -12.32 -20.55 14.77
N LEU A 70 -11.65 -19.46 14.42
CA LEU A 70 -10.93 -19.34 13.15
C LEU A 70 -9.81 -20.39 13.02
N ALA A 71 -9.11 -20.70 14.11
CA ALA A 71 -8.09 -21.75 14.12
C ALA A 71 -8.70 -23.14 13.91
N ALA A 72 -9.83 -23.44 14.57
CA ALA A 72 -10.55 -24.70 14.41
C ALA A 72 -11.07 -24.89 12.97
N GLU A 73 -11.65 -23.83 12.37
CA GLU A 73 -12.13 -23.87 10.99
C GLU A 73 -10.99 -24.03 9.98
N LYS A 74 -9.83 -23.42 10.23
CA LYS A 74 -8.63 -23.63 9.40
C LYS A 74 -8.17 -25.09 9.45
N GLU A 75 -8.15 -25.70 10.64
CA GLU A 75 -7.76 -27.11 10.78
C GLU A 75 -8.76 -28.06 10.11
N GLU A 76 -10.07 -27.78 10.21
CA GLU A 76 -11.08 -28.57 9.50
C GLU A 76 -11.00 -28.36 7.97
N ALA A 77 -10.80 -27.13 7.48
CA ALA A 77 -10.61 -26.85 6.06
C ALA A 77 -9.37 -27.58 5.50
N LYS A 78 -8.27 -27.63 6.26
CA LYS A 78 -7.09 -28.43 5.93
C LYS A 78 -7.40 -29.92 5.88
N ALA A 79 -8.20 -30.44 6.82
CA ALA A 79 -8.61 -31.83 6.85
C ALA A 79 -9.45 -32.21 5.61
N VAL A 80 -10.41 -31.35 5.24
CA VAL A 80 -11.24 -31.52 4.03
C VAL A 80 -10.38 -31.51 2.77
N LEU A 81 -9.50 -30.52 2.62
CA LEU A 81 -8.59 -30.45 1.48
C LEU A 81 -7.63 -31.65 1.42
N THR A 82 -7.13 -32.11 2.56
CA THR A 82 -6.28 -33.31 2.65
C THR A 82 -7.01 -34.55 2.17
N LEU A 83 -8.24 -34.76 2.63
CA LEU A 83 -9.06 -35.91 2.23
C LEU A 83 -9.39 -35.86 0.73
N PHE A 84 -9.70 -34.65 0.23
CA PHE A 84 -9.98 -34.42 -1.18
C PHE A 84 -8.78 -34.77 -2.07
N LEU A 85 -7.59 -34.26 -1.76
CA LEU A 85 -6.37 -34.54 -2.52
C LEU A 85 -6.04 -36.05 -2.52
N LYS A 86 -6.25 -36.74 -1.40
CA LYS A 86 -6.09 -38.22 -1.34
C LYS A 86 -7.10 -38.94 -2.23
N LYS A 87 -8.35 -38.48 -2.28
CA LYS A 87 -9.38 -39.01 -3.19
C LYS A 87 -8.99 -38.84 -4.67
N GLN A 88 -8.23 -37.79 -5.00
CA GLN A 88 -7.66 -37.57 -6.34
C GLN A 88 -6.38 -38.42 -6.62
N GLY A 89 -6.04 -39.36 -5.73
CA GLY A 89 -4.92 -40.30 -5.93
C GLY A 89 -3.57 -39.81 -5.42
N LEU A 90 -3.50 -38.69 -4.70
CA LEU A 90 -2.24 -38.23 -4.10
C LEU A 90 -1.86 -39.09 -2.89
N SER A 91 -0.56 -39.38 -2.75
CA SER A 91 -0.04 -40.06 -1.56
C SER A 91 -0.17 -39.19 -0.31
N ASN A 92 -0.28 -39.84 0.86
CA ASN A 92 -0.35 -39.16 2.16
C ASN A 92 0.76 -38.11 2.36
N ALA A 93 1.97 -38.39 1.87
CA ALA A 93 3.12 -37.51 1.98
C ALA A 93 3.08 -36.32 1.00
N VAL A 94 2.45 -36.45 -0.16
CA VAL A 94 2.27 -35.33 -1.11
C VAL A 94 1.14 -34.43 -0.61
N ALA A 95 -0.01 -35.00 -0.24
CA ALA A 95 -1.13 -34.23 0.30
C ALA A 95 -0.70 -33.40 1.53
N ALA A 96 0.00 -33.99 2.50
CA ALA A 96 0.48 -33.25 3.67
C ALA A 96 1.47 -32.12 3.31
N ARG A 97 2.33 -32.32 2.30
CA ARG A 97 3.26 -31.28 1.84
C ARG A 97 2.55 -30.14 1.13
N THR A 98 1.57 -30.44 0.30
CA THR A 98 0.75 -29.44 -0.40
C THR A 98 0.01 -28.57 0.62
N ILE A 99 -0.65 -29.17 1.61
CA ILE A 99 -1.37 -28.43 2.66
C ILE A 99 -0.45 -27.47 3.41
N ASN A 100 0.75 -27.92 3.81
CA ASN A 100 1.70 -27.11 4.58
C ASN A 100 2.26 -25.89 3.81
N LYS A 101 2.09 -25.84 2.49
CA LYS A 101 2.50 -24.70 1.66
C LYS A 101 1.34 -23.83 1.22
N SER A 102 0.10 -24.25 1.49
CA SER A 102 -1.10 -23.67 0.88
C SER A 102 -1.90 -22.84 1.87
N ASP A 103 -1.24 -22.16 2.81
CA ASP A 103 -1.91 -21.33 3.84
C ASP A 103 -2.83 -20.26 3.21
N ALA A 104 -2.40 -19.65 2.10
CA ALA A 104 -3.21 -18.67 1.37
C ALA A 104 -4.47 -19.29 0.75
N PHE A 105 -4.38 -20.53 0.27
CA PHE A 105 -5.53 -21.26 -0.26
C PHE A 105 -6.47 -21.72 0.87
N VAL A 106 -5.92 -22.14 2.01
CA VAL A 106 -6.71 -22.47 3.22
C VAL A 106 -7.46 -21.24 3.73
N ASP A 107 -6.81 -20.07 3.76
CA ASP A 107 -7.45 -18.80 4.12
C ASP A 107 -8.59 -18.44 3.16
N HIS A 108 -8.42 -18.74 1.87
CA HIS A 108 -9.49 -18.62 0.88
C HIS A 108 -10.67 -19.57 1.13
N LEU A 109 -10.40 -20.84 1.46
CA LEU A 109 -11.46 -21.79 1.82
C LEU A 109 -12.26 -21.31 3.05
N VAL A 110 -11.58 -20.78 4.06
CA VAL A 110 -12.25 -20.19 5.24
C VAL A 110 -13.05 -18.95 4.87
N SER A 111 -12.52 -18.06 4.02
CA SER A 111 -13.29 -16.92 3.51
C SER A 111 -14.55 -17.36 2.76
N ARG A 112 -14.50 -18.48 2.05
CA ARG A 112 -15.68 -19.05 1.38
C ARG A 112 -16.71 -19.58 2.39
N LEU A 113 -16.28 -20.27 3.45
CA LEU A 113 -17.18 -20.71 4.53
C LEU A 113 -17.94 -19.51 5.13
N HIS A 114 -17.23 -18.41 5.38
CA HIS A 114 -17.80 -17.19 5.94
C HIS A 114 -18.79 -16.51 4.99
N SER A 115 -18.55 -16.61 3.67
CA SER A 115 -19.48 -16.15 2.65
C SER A 115 -20.73 -17.02 2.57
N VAL A 116 -20.60 -18.35 2.64
CA VAL A 116 -21.71 -19.30 2.49
C VAL A 116 -22.61 -19.31 3.72
N HIS A 117 -22.02 -19.30 4.92
CA HIS A 117 -22.75 -19.40 6.19
C HIS A 117 -22.86 -18.07 6.94
N LYS A 118 -22.90 -16.94 6.20
CA LYS A 118 -22.94 -15.57 6.76
C LYS A 118 -23.92 -15.39 7.93
N SER A 119 -25.12 -15.97 7.84
CA SER A 119 -26.14 -15.89 8.89
C SER A 119 -25.78 -16.60 10.20
N ARG A 120 -24.97 -17.67 10.15
CA ARG A 120 -24.50 -18.42 11.33
C ARG A 120 -23.48 -17.61 12.13
N TYR A 121 -22.57 -16.92 11.44
CA TYR A 121 -21.56 -16.08 12.07
C TYR A 121 -22.16 -14.83 12.73
N LEU A 122 -23.26 -14.30 12.19
CA LEU A 122 -23.99 -13.17 12.80
C LEU A 122 -24.60 -13.51 14.16
N VAL A 123 -24.86 -14.80 14.43
CA VAL A 123 -25.40 -15.29 15.71
C VAL A 123 -24.35 -16.01 16.58
N GLY A 124 -23.07 -15.94 16.18
CA GLY A 124 -21.95 -16.51 16.95
C GLY A 124 -21.94 -18.04 17.05
N ARG A 125 -22.54 -18.74 16.09
CA ARG A 125 -22.54 -20.23 16.07
C ARG A 125 -21.38 -20.79 15.26
N GLU A 126 -20.76 -21.83 15.79
CA GLU A 126 -19.73 -22.62 15.09
C GLU A 126 -20.38 -23.51 14.03
N LEU A 127 -19.66 -23.77 12.93
CA LEU A 127 -20.08 -24.73 11.92
C LEU A 127 -19.71 -26.15 12.35
N THR A 128 -20.59 -27.10 12.05
CA THR A 128 -20.26 -28.53 12.18
C THR A 128 -19.29 -28.96 11.08
N THR A 129 -18.52 -30.02 11.33
CA THR A 129 -17.66 -30.66 10.31
C THR A 129 -18.44 -31.04 9.04
N LEU A 130 -19.71 -31.43 9.16
CA LEU A 130 -20.56 -31.76 8.02
C LEU A 130 -20.91 -30.51 7.19
N GLU A 131 -21.32 -29.42 7.85
CA GLU A 131 -21.59 -28.13 7.17
C GLU A 131 -20.34 -27.60 6.43
N ILE A 132 -19.15 -27.73 7.03
CA ILE A 132 -17.87 -27.34 6.39
C ILE A 132 -17.59 -28.20 5.15
N ARG A 133 -17.81 -29.51 5.22
CA ARG A 133 -17.62 -30.43 4.09
C ARG A 133 -18.58 -30.13 2.96
N ASP A 134 -19.87 -29.97 3.26
CA ASP A 134 -20.91 -29.70 2.28
C ASP A 134 -20.69 -28.37 1.56
N ALA A 135 -20.09 -27.39 2.22
CA ALA A 135 -19.74 -26.11 1.61
C ALA A 135 -18.47 -26.15 0.75
N LEU A 136 -17.46 -26.93 1.14
CA LEU A 136 -16.14 -26.92 0.48
C LEU A 136 -15.98 -27.97 -0.62
N ILE A 137 -16.54 -29.18 -0.47
CA ILE A 137 -16.36 -30.27 -1.43
C ILE A 137 -16.82 -29.88 -2.85
N PRO A 138 -18.01 -29.29 -3.07
CA PRO A 138 -18.45 -28.92 -4.42
C PRO A 138 -17.53 -27.91 -5.10
N TYR A 139 -16.93 -27.00 -4.30
CA TYR A 139 -15.96 -26.04 -4.82
C TYR A 139 -14.65 -26.72 -5.24
N LEU A 140 -14.14 -27.65 -4.42
CA LEU A 140 -12.94 -28.40 -4.73
C LEU A 140 -13.12 -29.32 -5.94
N GLU A 141 -14.30 -29.93 -6.10
CA GLU A 141 -14.66 -30.71 -7.28
C GLU A 141 -14.66 -29.83 -8.54
N SER A 142 -15.32 -28.67 -8.50
CA SER A 142 -15.28 -27.71 -9.63
C SER A 142 -13.87 -27.22 -9.95
N LEU A 143 -13.02 -27.02 -8.95
CA LEU A 143 -11.63 -26.60 -9.15
C LEU A 143 -10.79 -27.74 -9.77
N ASN A 144 -11.03 -28.98 -9.35
CA ASN A 144 -10.38 -30.15 -9.91
C ASN A 144 -10.78 -30.39 -11.37
N ASP A 145 -12.06 -30.18 -11.71
CA ASP A 145 -12.53 -30.25 -13.10
C ASP A 145 -11.86 -29.19 -13.99
N GLU A 146 -11.60 -28.01 -13.42
CA GLU A 146 -10.95 -26.92 -14.16
C GLU A 146 -9.43 -27.11 -14.31
N TYR A 147 -8.74 -27.68 -13.32
CA TYR A 147 -7.27 -27.66 -13.29
C TYR A 147 -6.59 -29.04 -13.28
N GLN A 148 -7.34 -30.12 -13.07
CA GLN A 148 -6.94 -31.55 -13.12
C GLN A 148 -5.44 -31.82 -12.88
N ALA A 149 -4.62 -31.82 -13.93
CA ALA A 149 -3.18 -32.16 -13.86
C ALA A 149 -2.33 -31.15 -13.06
N ILE A 150 -2.74 -29.89 -12.96
CA ILE A 150 -2.03 -28.82 -12.24
C ILE A 150 -2.74 -28.39 -10.95
N LEU A 151 -3.75 -29.15 -10.47
CA LEU A 151 -4.50 -28.80 -9.27
C LEU A 151 -3.58 -28.55 -8.06
N VAL A 152 -2.52 -29.35 -7.92
CA VAL A 152 -1.54 -29.19 -6.82
C VAL A 152 -0.81 -27.86 -6.94
N ASP A 153 -0.39 -27.49 -8.14
CA ASP A 153 0.31 -26.22 -8.37
C ASP A 153 -0.60 -25.01 -8.20
N VAL A 154 -1.89 -25.16 -8.53
CA VAL A 154 -2.92 -24.13 -8.29
C VAL A 154 -3.14 -23.91 -6.80
N VAL A 155 -3.19 -25.00 -6.02
CA VAL A 155 -3.36 -24.97 -4.57
C VAL A 155 -2.10 -24.41 -3.88
N GLU A 156 -0.90 -24.81 -4.31
CA GLU A 156 0.36 -24.34 -3.72
C GLU A 156 0.71 -22.88 -4.08
N ASN A 157 0.29 -22.38 -5.25
CA ASN A 157 0.63 -21.03 -5.74
C ASN A 157 -0.53 -20.02 -5.67
N PHE A 158 -1.64 -20.36 -5.01
CA PHE A 158 -2.77 -19.44 -4.83
C PHE A 158 -2.32 -18.11 -4.18
N PRO A 159 -2.76 -16.93 -4.68
CA PRO A 159 -3.82 -16.70 -5.67
C PRO A 159 -3.37 -16.64 -7.14
N ASP A 160 -2.08 -16.84 -7.41
CA ASP A 160 -1.46 -16.66 -8.73
C ASP A 160 -1.06 -18.04 -9.34
N PRO A 161 -2.02 -18.86 -9.78
CA PRO A 161 -1.72 -20.16 -10.37
C PRO A 161 -0.96 -20.03 -11.69
N PRO A 162 -0.13 -21.02 -12.07
CA PRO A 162 0.55 -21.03 -13.36
C PRO A 162 -0.44 -21.09 -14.54
N ASP A 163 -0.12 -20.40 -15.65
CA ASP A 163 -0.96 -20.34 -16.87
C ASP A 163 -1.24 -21.75 -17.40
N LYS A 164 -2.53 -22.12 -17.50
CA LYS A 164 -2.99 -23.43 -17.99
C LYS A 164 -2.51 -23.73 -19.42
N GLU A 165 -2.46 -22.71 -20.28
CA GLU A 165 -2.08 -22.84 -21.70
C GLU A 165 -0.58 -23.13 -21.93
N LYS A 166 0.31 -22.75 -21.02
CA LYS A 166 1.77 -22.97 -21.18
C LYS A 166 2.23 -24.37 -20.73
N THR A 167 1.39 -25.09 -20.00
CA THR A 167 1.77 -26.37 -19.37
C THR A 167 1.35 -27.57 -20.23
N GLU A 168 0.25 -27.45 -20.98
CA GLU A 168 -0.19 -28.47 -21.94
C GLU A 168 0.84 -28.66 -23.09
N GLU A 169 1.55 -27.60 -23.52
CA GLU A 169 2.65 -27.69 -24.48
C GLU A 169 3.92 -28.39 -23.94
N ILE A 170 4.09 -28.46 -22.61
CA ILE A 170 5.24 -29.12 -21.97
C ILE A 170 5.01 -30.62 -21.85
N ILE A 171 3.76 -31.03 -21.58
CA ILE A 171 3.38 -32.45 -21.44
C ILE A 171 3.43 -33.17 -22.80
N GLN A 172 3.12 -32.49 -23.89
CA GLN A 172 3.19 -33.08 -25.24
C GLN A 172 4.61 -33.33 -25.76
N LYS A 173 5.63 -32.68 -25.18
CA LYS A 173 7.05 -32.86 -25.56
C LYS A 173 7.76 -33.99 -24.81
N GLN A 174 7.14 -34.62 -23.80
CA GLN A 174 7.75 -35.69 -23.00
C GLN A 174 7.29 -37.10 -23.39
N SER A 175 6.34 -37.23 -24.32
CA SER A 175 5.82 -38.52 -24.80
C SER A 175 6.61 -39.09 -25.99
N THR A 176 7.94 -39.11 -25.93
CA THR A 176 8.77 -39.93 -26.84
C THR A 176 10.14 -40.14 -26.24
N THR A 177 10.32 -41.14 -25.37
CA THR A 177 11.34 -42.19 -25.52
C THR A 177 11.22 -43.24 -24.42
N THR A 178 11.53 -44.46 -24.82
CA THR A 178 11.28 -45.78 -24.23
C THR A 178 12.22 -46.12 -23.06
N GLU A 179 11.66 -46.87 -22.10
CA GLU A 179 12.21 -47.87 -21.15
C GLU A 179 13.69 -47.81 -20.70
N ILE A 180 13.91 -47.85 -19.37
CA ILE A 180 14.45 -49.00 -18.58
C ILE A 180 14.60 -48.60 -17.09
N SER A 181 14.29 -49.58 -16.22
CA SER A 181 14.21 -49.64 -14.75
C SER A 181 15.45 -49.23 -13.91
N PRO A 182 15.33 -49.10 -12.55
CA PRO A 182 16.03 -48.10 -11.71
C PRO A 182 17.26 -48.63 -10.94
N PRO A 183 18.02 -47.75 -10.23
CA PRO A 183 17.93 -47.83 -8.77
C PRO A 183 18.11 -46.51 -7.97
N SER A 184 17.59 -46.60 -6.74
CA SER A 184 18.05 -46.02 -5.47
C SER A 184 17.73 -44.55 -5.13
N LEU A 185 16.75 -44.42 -4.23
CA LEU A 185 16.62 -43.28 -3.31
C LEU A 185 17.76 -43.28 -2.28
N SER A 186 18.42 -42.14 -2.10
CA SER A 186 18.54 -41.56 -0.76
C SER A 186 18.81 -40.05 -0.80
N SER A 187 18.17 -39.36 0.16
CA SER A 187 18.40 -37.99 0.61
C SER A 187 17.90 -36.82 -0.26
N SER A 188 16.73 -36.28 0.11
CA SER A 188 16.43 -34.84 -0.04
C SER A 188 15.28 -34.43 0.87
N ILE A 189 15.54 -34.46 2.18
CA ILE A 189 14.94 -33.49 3.11
C ILE A 189 15.87 -32.26 3.07
N THR A 190 15.29 -31.04 2.95
CA THR A 190 15.92 -29.69 2.83
C THR A 190 16.08 -29.11 1.41
N SER A 191 14.99 -28.63 0.76
CA SER A 191 15.10 -27.90 -0.52
C SER A 191 15.05 -26.35 -0.38
N ALA A 192 14.13 -25.80 0.42
CA ALA A 192 13.98 -24.34 0.55
C ALA A 192 15.09 -23.67 1.38
N GLY A 193 15.47 -24.27 2.52
CA GLY A 193 16.64 -23.85 3.30
C GLY A 193 17.94 -24.00 2.52
N SER A 194 18.06 -25.08 1.73
CA SER A 194 19.23 -25.34 0.88
C SER A 194 19.41 -24.30 -0.22
N LYS A 195 18.35 -23.85 -0.90
CA LYS A 195 18.45 -22.78 -1.92
C LYS A 195 18.94 -21.45 -1.33
N LYS A 196 18.44 -21.07 -0.15
CA LYS A 196 18.85 -19.84 0.54
C LYS A 196 20.29 -19.93 1.07
N LEU A 197 20.66 -21.06 1.68
CA LEU A 197 22.03 -21.33 2.13
C LEU A 197 23.02 -21.38 0.96
N LYS A 198 22.65 -22.01 -0.16
CA LYS A 198 23.45 -22.03 -1.40
C LYS A 198 23.62 -20.64 -2.01
N ALA A 199 22.55 -19.83 -2.04
CA ALA A 199 22.63 -18.45 -2.52
C ALA A 199 23.56 -17.59 -1.66
N LEU A 200 23.51 -17.73 -0.33
CA LEU A 200 24.41 -17.04 0.59
C LEU A 200 25.85 -17.57 0.49
N ALA A 201 26.05 -18.87 0.36
CA ALA A 201 27.38 -19.47 0.18
C ALA A 201 28.10 -18.95 -1.06
N ARG A 202 27.38 -18.65 -2.15
CA ARG A 202 27.96 -18.03 -3.37
C ARG A 202 28.58 -16.66 -3.13
N VAL A 203 28.20 -15.98 -2.04
CA VAL A 203 28.68 -14.64 -1.71
C VAL A 203 29.58 -14.65 -0.47
N SER A 204 29.36 -15.56 0.48
CA SER A 204 30.11 -15.62 1.75
C SER A 204 31.43 -16.38 1.69
N ASP A 205 31.69 -17.18 0.65
CA ASP A 205 32.85 -18.07 0.60
C ASP A 205 34.11 -17.32 0.11
N VAL A 206 34.67 -16.47 0.98
CA VAL A 206 35.96 -15.78 0.77
C VAL A 206 37.09 -16.75 1.11
N SER A 207 37.26 -17.79 0.30
CA SER A 207 38.48 -18.59 0.28
C SER A 207 39.59 -17.80 -0.42
N PRO A 208 40.87 -17.91 0.01
CA PRO A 208 42.00 -17.20 -0.59
C PRO A 208 42.20 -17.46 -2.10
N THR A 209 41.49 -18.42 -2.70
CA THR A 209 41.57 -18.78 -4.12
C THR A 209 40.29 -18.53 -4.93
N LYS A 210 39.18 -18.07 -4.33
CA LYS A 210 37.91 -17.82 -5.05
C LYS A 210 37.63 -16.33 -5.21
N LYS A 211 37.81 -15.83 -6.44
CA LYS A 211 37.41 -14.48 -6.84
C LYS A 211 35.90 -14.30 -6.66
N LEU A 212 35.49 -13.18 -6.03
CA LEU A 212 34.08 -12.83 -5.89
C LEU A 212 33.37 -12.84 -7.27
N PRO A 213 32.10 -13.25 -7.35
CA PRO A 213 31.35 -13.14 -8.60
C PRO A 213 31.34 -11.70 -9.12
N SER A 214 31.46 -11.51 -10.44
CA SER A 214 31.58 -10.18 -11.06
C SER A 214 30.46 -9.21 -10.69
N HIS A 215 29.22 -9.70 -10.59
CA HIS A 215 28.09 -8.89 -10.14
C HIS A 215 28.23 -8.42 -8.68
N ILE A 216 28.84 -9.20 -7.80
CA ILE A 216 29.09 -8.80 -6.41
C ILE A 216 30.18 -7.73 -6.38
N THR A 217 31.28 -7.92 -7.12
CA THR A 217 32.34 -6.89 -7.25
C THR A 217 31.75 -5.58 -7.76
N TYR A 218 30.91 -5.63 -8.80
CA TYR A 218 30.25 -4.44 -9.34
C TYR A 218 29.34 -3.74 -8.32
N LEU A 219 28.62 -4.48 -7.48
CA LEU A 219 27.78 -3.90 -6.43
C LEU A 219 28.63 -3.24 -5.32
N LEU A 220 29.79 -3.83 -4.99
CA LEU A 220 30.77 -3.19 -4.08
C LEU A 220 31.32 -1.89 -4.69
N ASP A 221 31.67 -1.90 -5.98
CA ASP A 221 32.14 -0.71 -6.73
C ASP A 221 31.05 0.36 -6.92
N LEU A 222 29.77 -0.03 -6.78
CA LEU A 222 28.63 0.90 -6.71
C LEU A 222 28.46 1.51 -5.32
N GLY A 223 29.21 1.06 -4.32
CA GLY A 223 29.12 1.54 -2.93
C GLY A 223 28.15 0.74 -2.05
N MET A 224 27.69 -0.45 -2.46
CA MET A 224 26.96 -1.34 -1.55
C MET A 224 27.91 -2.01 -0.57
N GLU A 225 27.60 -1.97 0.72
CA GLU A 225 28.33 -2.77 1.70
C GLU A 225 28.09 -4.27 1.50
N PHE A 226 29.13 -5.07 1.74
CA PHE A 226 29.06 -6.52 1.57
C PHE A 226 27.96 -7.18 2.42
N GLU A 227 27.77 -6.73 3.66
CA GLU A 227 26.69 -7.20 4.52
C GLU A 227 25.30 -6.79 3.99
N ALA A 228 25.17 -5.60 3.41
CA ALA A 228 23.92 -5.19 2.76
C ALA A 228 23.58 -6.10 1.56
N ILE A 229 24.59 -6.51 0.78
CA ILE A 229 24.41 -7.46 -0.33
C ILE A 229 23.94 -8.83 0.19
N LYS A 230 24.55 -9.35 1.26
CA LYS A 230 24.10 -10.60 1.90
C LYS A 230 22.67 -10.50 2.39
N GLU A 231 22.30 -9.38 3.01
CA GLU A 231 20.95 -9.14 3.49
C GLU A 231 19.91 -9.10 2.36
N VAL A 232 20.27 -8.49 1.22
CA VAL A 232 19.44 -8.51 0.01
C VAL A 232 19.24 -9.94 -0.48
N ILE A 233 20.29 -10.74 -0.58
CA ILE A 233 20.22 -12.14 -1.02
C ILE A 233 19.44 -13.00 -0.01
N ARG A 234 19.58 -12.73 1.29
CA ARG A 234 18.83 -13.40 2.35
C ARG A 234 17.33 -13.15 2.21
N LYS A 235 16.94 -11.92 1.86
CA LYS A 235 15.53 -11.53 1.62
C LYS A 235 15.03 -11.97 0.25
N PHE A 236 15.89 -12.01 -0.76
CA PHE A 236 15.56 -12.36 -2.13
C PHE A 236 16.67 -13.22 -2.78
N PRO A 237 16.68 -14.56 -2.55
CA PRO A 237 17.78 -15.44 -2.96
C PRO A 237 18.05 -15.48 -4.47
N ALA A 238 17.04 -15.19 -5.30
CA ALA A 238 17.19 -15.14 -6.75
C ALA A 238 18.20 -14.07 -7.21
N PHE A 239 18.42 -13.02 -6.41
CA PHE A 239 19.37 -11.95 -6.72
C PHE A 239 20.81 -12.44 -6.88
N ALA A 240 21.21 -13.48 -6.14
CA ALA A 240 22.55 -14.09 -6.22
C ALA A 240 22.86 -14.76 -7.58
N TYR A 241 21.83 -14.90 -8.43
CA TYR A 241 21.91 -15.54 -9.73
C TYR A 241 21.65 -14.57 -10.88
N TYR A 242 21.48 -13.27 -10.59
CA TYR A 242 21.27 -12.28 -11.64
C TYR A 242 22.58 -12.04 -12.40
N SER A 243 22.48 -12.00 -13.73
CA SER A 243 23.63 -11.67 -14.57
C SER A 243 23.99 -10.19 -14.41
N LEU A 244 25.29 -9.90 -14.38
CA LEU A 244 25.77 -8.52 -14.34
C LEU A 244 25.30 -7.76 -15.59
N ASP A 245 25.69 -8.22 -16.77
CA ASP A 245 25.46 -7.51 -18.03
C ASP A 245 24.03 -7.61 -18.55
N GLY A 246 23.30 -8.66 -18.18
CA GLY A 246 21.93 -8.88 -18.66
C GLY A 246 20.82 -8.34 -17.77
N LYS A 247 21.10 -8.08 -16.48
CA LYS A 247 20.07 -7.73 -15.49
C LYS A 247 20.45 -6.54 -14.63
N ILE A 248 21.58 -6.63 -13.93
CA ILE A 248 21.95 -5.62 -12.93
C ILE A 248 22.42 -4.33 -13.59
N LYS A 249 23.42 -4.42 -14.47
CA LYS A 249 24.04 -3.26 -15.12
C LYS A 249 23.04 -2.45 -15.98
N PRO A 250 22.18 -3.06 -16.82
CA PRO A 250 21.18 -2.30 -17.58
C PRO A 250 20.21 -1.49 -16.70
N VAL A 251 19.77 -2.06 -15.57
CA VAL A 251 18.89 -1.35 -14.64
C VAL A 251 19.64 -0.22 -13.93
N VAL A 252 20.91 -0.43 -13.57
CA VAL A 252 21.73 0.63 -12.97
C VAL A 252 21.94 1.79 -13.94
N GLU A 253 22.30 1.52 -15.19
CA GLU A 253 22.47 2.54 -16.24
C GLU A 253 21.16 3.28 -16.49
N PHE A 254 20.05 2.56 -16.60
CA PHE A 254 18.72 3.17 -16.71
C PHE A 254 18.39 4.11 -15.54
N LEU A 255 18.70 3.74 -14.29
CA LEU A 255 18.46 4.61 -13.14
C LEU A 255 19.33 5.88 -13.18
N ILE A 256 20.58 5.77 -13.65
CA ILE A 256 21.48 6.92 -13.87
C ILE A 256 20.90 7.84 -14.95
N ASP A 257 20.42 7.28 -16.06
CA ASP A 257 19.82 8.05 -17.16
C ASP A 257 18.54 8.79 -16.75
N LEU A 258 17.82 8.27 -15.75
CA LEU A 258 16.68 8.95 -15.13
C LEU A 258 17.08 10.09 -14.18
N GLY A 259 18.39 10.31 -13.97
CA GLY A 259 18.93 11.34 -13.11
C GLY A 259 19.04 10.94 -11.64
N ILE A 260 19.07 9.65 -11.32
CA ILE A 260 19.35 9.18 -9.97
C ILE A 260 20.86 9.22 -9.73
N PRO A 261 21.35 9.87 -8.66
CA PRO A 261 22.76 9.88 -8.31
C PRO A 261 23.29 8.45 -8.09
N ARG A 262 24.51 8.17 -8.52
CA ARG A 262 25.10 6.83 -8.45
C ARG A 262 25.14 6.30 -7.00
N GLU A 263 25.40 7.19 -6.05
CA GLU A 263 25.42 6.94 -4.60
C GLU A 263 24.07 6.51 -4.02
N ASP A 264 22.95 6.85 -4.68
CA ASP A 264 21.61 6.51 -4.23
C ASP A 264 21.11 5.15 -4.75
N ILE A 265 21.76 4.61 -5.79
CA ILE A 265 21.39 3.34 -6.44
C ILE A 265 21.49 2.14 -5.47
N PRO A 266 22.55 2.00 -4.65
CA PRO A 266 22.59 1.01 -3.55
C PRO A 266 21.30 0.94 -2.75
N THR A 267 20.77 2.09 -2.33
CA THR A 267 19.55 2.19 -1.52
C THR A 267 18.33 1.65 -2.26
N ILE A 268 18.22 1.92 -3.57
CA ILE A 268 17.12 1.44 -4.42
C ILE A 268 17.18 -0.08 -4.59
N LEU A 269 18.36 -0.61 -4.94
CA LEU A 269 18.56 -2.04 -5.14
C LEU A 269 18.37 -2.83 -3.84
N SER A 270 18.80 -2.27 -2.70
CA SER A 270 18.55 -2.88 -1.39
C SER A 270 17.07 -2.95 -1.02
N LYS A 271 16.30 -1.92 -1.37
CA LYS A 271 14.85 -1.88 -1.12
C LYS A 271 14.06 -2.80 -2.07
N ARG A 272 14.48 -2.91 -3.33
CA ARG A 272 13.74 -3.66 -4.36
C ARG A 272 14.68 -4.32 -5.39
N PRO A 273 15.38 -5.41 -5.02
CA PRO A 273 16.26 -6.13 -5.95
C PRO A 273 15.52 -6.75 -7.15
N GLN A 274 14.20 -6.96 -7.02
CA GLN A 274 13.33 -7.48 -8.08
C GLN A 274 13.33 -6.58 -9.33
N LEU A 275 13.66 -5.28 -9.21
CA LEU A 275 13.73 -4.37 -10.36
C LEU A 275 14.71 -4.88 -11.43
N CYS A 276 15.84 -5.47 -11.02
CA CYS A 276 16.83 -6.06 -11.94
C CYS A 276 16.29 -7.29 -12.68
N GLY A 277 15.21 -7.91 -12.20
CA GLY A 277 14.59 -9.07 -12.82
C GLY A 277 13.49 -8.72 -13.83
N ILE A 278 13.07 -7.46 -13.91
CA ILE A 278 11.95 -7.01 -14.73
C ILE A 278 12.49 -6.38 -16.02
N SER A 279 11.88 -6.70 -17.15
CA SER A 279 12.28 -6.13 -18.44
C SER A 279 12.10 -4.61 -18.47
N LEU A 280 13.14 -3.89 -18.91
CA LEU A 280 13.08 -2.45 -19.10
C LEU A 280 12.09 -2.07 -20.20
N THR A 281 12.19 -2.69 -21.38
CA THR A 281 11.40 -2.36 -22.58
C THR A 281 9.96 -2.84 -22.49
N GLU A 282 9.75 -4.05 -21.97
CA GLU A 282 8.41 -4.67 -21.95
C GLU A 282 7.60 -4.30 -20.70
N ASN A 283 8.25 -3.78 -19.64
CA ASN A 283 7.56 -3.55 -18.36
C ASN A 283 7.88 -2.21 -17.71
N LEU A 284 9.13 -1.93 -17.31
CA LEU A 284 9.43 -0.75 -16.49
C LEU A 284 9.12 0.55 -17.24
N ILE A 285 9.58 0.71 -18.48
CA ILE A 285 9.32 1.88 -19.32
C ILE A 285 7.81 2.00 -19.64
N PRO A 286 7.10 0.95 -20.10
CA PRO A 286 5.65 1.01 -20.30
C PRO A 286 4.83 1.31 -19.04
N THR A 287 5.32 0.94 -17.85
CA THR A 287 4.69 1.27 -16.56
C THR A 287 4.89 2.74 -16.22
N MET A 288 6.08 3.28 -16.49
CA MET A 288 6.35 4.71 -16.34
C MET A 288 5.50 5.54 -17.31
N ALA A 289 5.43 5.17 -18.58
CA ALA A 289 4.57 5.86 -19.55
C ALA A 289 3.10 5.85 -19.11
N PHE A 290 2.60 4.72 -18.61
CA PHE A 290 1.25 4.64 -18.05
C PHE A 290 1.04 5.56 -16.83
N LEU A 291 2.03 5.68 -15.94
CA LEU A 291 1.97 6.59 -14.81
C LEU A 291 2.05 8.07 -15.24
N GLU A 292 2.78 8.38 -16.31
CA GLU A 292 2.79 9.70 -16.93
C GLU A 292 1.41 10.06 -17.50
N GLU A 293 0.72 9.12 -18.16
CA GLU A 293 -0.67 9.28 -18.61
C GLU A 293 -1.64 9.54 -17.45
N LEU A 294 -1.38 8.94 -16.29
CA LEU A 294 -2.13 9.17 -15.05
C LEU A 294 -1.72 10.47 -14.32
N GLY A 295 -0.78 11.22 -14.89
CA GLY A 295 -0.41 12.57 -14.45
C GLY A 295 0.89 12.67 -13.67
N VAL A 296 1.66 11.60 -13.48
CA VAL A 296 2.98 11.67 -12.82
C VAL A 296 3.94 12.50 -13.69
N ASP A 297 4.57 13.51 -13.08
CA ASP A 297 5.55 14.34 -13.78
C ASP A 297 6.83 13.55 -14.06
N LYS A 298 7.16 13.40 -15.35
CA LYS A 298 8.38 12.75 -15.84
C LYS A 298 9.65 13.29 -15.19
N LYS A 299 9.69 14.59 -14.84
CA LYS A 299 10.85 15.21 -14.17
C LYS A 299 11.04 14.74 -12.74
N GLN A 300 10.05 14.08 -12.14
CA GLN A 300 10.10 13.59 -10.77
C GLN A 300 10.49 12.12 -10.64
N TRP A 301 10.75 11.41 -11.75
CA TRP A 301 11.02 9.97 -11.72
C TRP A 301 12.14 9.57 -10.77
N ALA A 302 13.28 10.27 -10.80
CA ALA A 302 14.39 10.01 -9.87
C ALA A 302 13.93 10.03 -8.40
N LYS A 303 13.18 11.08 -8.03
CA LYS A 303 12.65 11.27 -6.67
C LYS A 303 11.62 10.22 -6.28
N VAL A 304 10.73 9.87 -7.21
CA VAL A 304 9.65 8.89 -6.98
C VAL A 304 10.22 7.49 -6.81
N ILE A 305 11.11 7.06 -7.71
CA ILE A 305 11.75 5.75 -7.67
C ILE A 305 12.61 5.62 -6.42
N TYR A 306 13.42 6.63 -6.09
CA TYR A 306 14.22 6.61 -4.85
C TYR A 306 13.36 6.43 -3.59
N ARG A 307 12.22 7.13 -3.53
CA ARG A 307 11.31 7.08 -2.38
C ARG A 307 10.57 5.75 -2.29
N PHE A 308 10.11 5.20 -3.42
CA PHE A 308 9.36 3.95 -3.44
C PHE A 308 9.64 3.12 -4.71
N PRO A 309 10.80 2.41 -4.74
CA PRO A 309 11.16 1.54 -5.86
C PRO A 309 10.12 0.48 -6.24
N PRO A 310 9.33 -0.10 -5.31
CA PRO A 310 8.28 -1.06 -5.66
C PRO A 310 7.20 -0.52 -6.61
N LEU A 311 7.08 0.80 -6.78
CA LEU A 311 6.08 1.43 -7.64
C LEU A 311 6.03 0.80 -9.04
N LEU A 312 7.20 0.56 -9.63
CA LEU A 312 7.33 0.03 -10.99
C LEU A 312 7.08 -1.49 -11.09
N THR A 313 6.76 -2.14 -9.98
CA THR A 313 6.52 -3.59 -9.91
C THR A 313 5.04 -3.93 -9.73
N TYR A 314 4.18 -2.93 -9.58
CA TYR A 314 2.74 -3.15 -9.47
C TYR A 314 2.09 -3.33 -10.83
N SER A 315 1.02 -4.13 -10.88
CA SER A 315 0.23 -4.30 -12.09
C SER A 315 -0.49 -3.02 -12.49
N ARG A 316 -0.72 -2.84 -13.80
CA ARG A 316 -1.48 -1.68 -14.32
C ARG A 316 -2.85 -1.54 -13.66
N HIS A 317 -3.54 -2.64 -13.40
CA HIS A 317 -4.81 -2.64 -12.69
C HIS A 317 -4.69 -2.04 -11.28
N LYS A 318 -3.66 -2.40 -10.52
CA LYS A 318 -3.42 -1.88 -9.16
C LYS A 318 -3.10 -0.37 -9.17
N LEU A 319 -2.29 0.06 -10.12
CA LEU A 319 -1.98 1.48 -10.31
C LEU A 319 -3.24 2.27 -10.65
N LYS A 320 -4.01 1.79 -11.64
CA LYS A 320 -5.24 2.44 -12.10
C LYS A 320 -6.28 2.52 -11.00
N SER A 321 -6.55 1.42 -10.28
CA SER A 321 -7.58 1.40 -9.23
C SER A 321 -7.27 2.38 -8.10
N THR A 322 -5.98 2.52 -7.74
CA THR A 322 -5.57 3.53 -6.75
C THR A 322 -5.78 4.94 -7.28
N VAL A 323 -5.42 5.21 -8.54
CA VAL A 323 -5.58 6.54 -9.14
C VAL A 323 -7.06 6.91 -9.32
N ASP A 324 -7.87 5.97 -9.79
CA ASP A 324 -9.32 6.14 -9.91
C ASP A 324 -9.95 6.47 -8.54
N PHE A 325 -9.53 5.78 -7.48
CA PHE A 325 -9.95 6.12 -6.12
C PHE A 325 -9.56 7.55 -5.71
N LEU A 326 -8.35 8.01 -6.05
CA LEU A 326 -7.96 9.40 -5.74
C LEU A 326 -8.84 10.42 -6.48
N TYR A 327 -9.20 10.14 -7.74
CA TYR A 327 -10.16 10.97 -8.49
C TYR A 327 -11.56 10.91 -7.89
N GLU A 328 -12.02 9.72 -7.49
CA GLU A 328 -13.30 9.51 -6.80
C GLU A 328 -13.39 10.34 -5.51
N MET A 329 -12.29 10.46 -4.78
CA MET A 329 -12.21 11.30 -3.57
C MET A 329 -12.20 12.82 -3.87
N GLY A 330 -12.18 13.22 -5.14
CA GLY A 330 -12.28 14.62 -5.58
C GLY A 330 -10.93 15.31 -5.83
N LEU A 331 -9.83 14.57 -5.98
CA LEU A 331 -8.55 15.17 -6.36
C LEU A 331 -8.53 15.53 -7.85
N THR A 332 -7.94 16.68 -8.18
CA THR A 332 -7.62 17.02 -9.57
C THR A 332 -6.40 16.23 -10.07
N ALA A 333 -6.20 16.13 -11.38
CA ALA A 333 -5.02 15.46 -11.95
C ALA A 333 -3.70 16.02 -11.41
N GLU A 334 -3.62 17.34 -11.26
CA GLU A 334 -2.46 18.01 -10.65
C GLU A 334 -2.22 17.56 -9.20
N ASN A 335 -3.29 17.43 -8.40
CA ASN A 335 -3.18 16.98 -7.01
C ASN A 335 -2.84 15.49 -6.90
N VAL A 336 -3.39 14.64 -7.78
CA VAL A 336 -3.02 13.23 -7.87
C VAL A 336 -1.52 13.10 -8.16
N SER A 337 -1.01 13.84 -9.15
CA SER A 337 0.43 13.91 -9.47
C SER A 337 1.29 14.24 -8.26
N LYS A 338 0.91 15.29 -7.52
CA LYS A 338 1.62 15.71 -6.29
C LYS A 338 1.57 14.65 -5.19
N VAL A 339 0.44 13.95 -5.04
CA VAL A 339 0.29 12.86 -4.07
C VAL A 339 1.21 11.70 -4.43
N LEU A 340 1.17 11.22 -5.67
CA LEU A 340 2.02 10.13 -6.14
C LEU A 340 3.51 10.49 -6.09
N THR A 341 3.85 11.77 -6.29
CA THR A 341 5.25 12.24 -6.18
C THR A 341 5.75 12.25 -4.74
N ARG A 342 4.93 12.72 -3.79
CA ARG A 342 5.34 12.87 -2.38
C ARG A 342 5.16 11.60 -1.56
N CYS A 343 4.14 10.80 -1.87
CA CYS A 343 3.70 9.63 -1.12
C CYS A 343 3.37 8.44 -2.07
N PRO A 344 4.31 8.00 -2.92
CA PRO A 344 4.08 6.91 -3.88
C PRO A 344 3.67 5.58 -3.22
N ASN A 345 4.02 5.39 -1.94
CA ASN A 345 3.61 4.24 -1.15
C ASN A 345 2.09 4.11 -0.97
N ILE A 346 1.29 5.15 -1.27
CA ILE A 346 -0.17 5.06 -1.21
C ILE A 346 -0.72 3.94 -2.12
N ILE A 347 -0.04 3.65 -3.23
CA ILE A 347 -0.36 2.57 -4.17
C ILE A 347 -0.23 1.18 -3.53
N SER A 348 0.56 1.04 -2.46
CA SER A 348 0.71 -0.26 -1.79
C SER A 348 -0.53 -0.70 -1.02
N TYR A 349 -1.40 0.23 -0.62
CA TYR A 349 -2.57 -0.07 0.18
C TYR A 349 -3.72 -0.63 -0.66
N SER A 350 -4.50 -1.56 -0.10
CA SER A 350 -5.77 -1.98 -0.71
C SER A 350 -6.72 -0.79 -0.79
N VAL A 351 -7.35 -0.57 -1.94
CA VAL A 351 -8.34 0.50 -2.08
C VAL A 351 -9.53 0.19 -1.17
N GLU A 352 -10.05 -1.04 -1.27
CA GLU A 352 -11.28 -1.44 -0.59
C GLU A 352 -11.09 -1.78 0.90
N ASP A 353 -9.96 -2.41 1.27
CA ASP A 353 -9.77 -2.83 2.67
C ASP A 353 -9.06 -1.78 3.53
N LYS A 354 -8.47 -0.75 2.90
CA LYS A 354 -7.64 0.22 3.61
C LYS A 354 -7.99 1.67 3.28
N LEU A 355 -7.88 2.08 2.01
CA LEU A 355 -8.02 3.49 1.66
C LEU A 355 -9.46 3.99 1.82
N ARG A 356 -10.44 3.22 1.33
CA ARG A 356 -11.86 3.58 1.40
C ARG A 356 -12.41 3.59 2.84
N PRO A 357 -12.17 2.56 3.69
CA PRO A 357 -12.57 2.63 5.09
C PRO A 357 -11.93 3.81 5.85
N THR A 358 -10.69 4.16 5.50
CA THR A 358 -10.01 5.31 6.12
C THR A 358 -10.60 6.65 5.63
N ALA A 359 -10.98 6.73 4.35
CA ALA A 359 -11.73 7.88 3.82
C ALA A 359 -13.08 8.04 4.52
N ASP A 360 -13.82 6.94 4.70
CA ASP A 360 -15.12 6.94 5.37
C ASP A 360 -15.00 7.35 6.84
N TYR A 361 -13.95 6.89 7.52
CA TYR A 361 -13.63 7.36 8.87
C TYR A 361 -13.43 8.88 8.90
N PHE A 362 -12.58 9.44 8.04
CA PHE A 362 -12.38 10.90 8.00
C PHE A 362 -13.64 11.67 7.60
N ARG A 363 -14.46 11.11 6.70
CA ARG A 363 -15.76 11.70 6.34
C ARG A 363 -16.73 11.71 7.54
N SER A 364 -16.70 10.68 8.38
CA SER A 364 -17.51 10.63 9.61
C SER A 364 -17.09 11.69 10.65
N LEU A 365 -15.87 12.21 10.54
CA LEU A 365 -15.38 13.34 11.34
C LEU A 365 -15.64 14.69 10.65
N ASP A 366 -16.40 14.74 9.56
CA ASP A 366 -16.63 15.94 8.73
C ASP A 366 -15.33 16.56 8.17
N VAL A 367 -14.33 15.72 7.86
CA VAL A 367 -13.08 16.16 7.23
C VAL A 367 -13.19 16.04 5.71
N ASN A 368 -12.75 17.09 5.00
CA ASN A 368 -12.61 17.04 3.55
C ASN A 368 -11.48 16.07 3.15
N VAL A 369 -11.88 14.86 2.74
CA VAL A 369 -10.99 13.75 2.36
C VAL A 369 -10.04 14.13 1.23
N ALA A 370 -10.53 14.84 0.20
CA ALA A 370 -9.70 15.26 -0.94
C ALA A 370 -8.56 16.18 -0.48
N PHE A 371 -8.89 17.14 0.38
CA PHE A 371 -7.92 18.07 0.95
C PHE A 371 -6.90 17.34 1.84
N LEU A 372 -7.37 16.40 2.68
CA LEU A 372 -6.50 15.62 3.55
C LEU A 372 -5.56 14.71 2.76
N LEU A 373 -6.04 14.00 1.73
CA LEU A 373 -5.21 13.20 0.82
C LEU A 373 -4.16 14.06 0.12
N HIS A 374 -4.55 15.26 -0.35
CA HIS A 374 -3.60 16.17 -0.99
C HIS A 374 -2.60 16.79 0.01
N ARG A 375 -2.91 16.95 1.29
CA ARG A 375 -1.99 17.58 2.26
C ARG A 375 -1.14 16.57 3.03
N SER A 376 -1.75 15.45 3.44
CA SER A 376 -1.18 14.45 4.34
C SER A 376 -1.58 13.02 3.92
N PRO A 377 -1.25 12.56 2.71
CA PRO A 377 -1.65 11.23 2.22
C PRO A 377 -1.20 10.07 3.12
N GLN A 378 -0.11 10.25 3.89
CA GLN A 378 0.40 9.25 4.83
C GLN A 378 -0.60 8.86 5.93
N THR A 379 -1.58 9.70 6.25
CA THR A 379 -2.60 9.38 7.27
C THR A 379 -3.47 8.20 6.85
N PHE A 380 -3.63 7.96 5.54
CA PHE A 380 -4.40 6.84 5.00
C PHE A 380 -3.70 5.49 5.14
N GLY A 381 -2.42 5.49 5.51
CA GLY A 381 -1.69 4.29 5.89
C GLY A 381 -1.94 3.83 7.33
N LEU A 382 -2.45 4.70 8.20
CA LEU A 382 -2.58 4.46 9.64
C LEU A 382 -3.76 3.53 9.96
N SER A 383 -3.64 2.73 11.01
CA SER A 383 -4.74 1.88 11.48
C SER A 383 -5.83 2.74 12.11
N ILE A 384 -7.08 2.52 11.70
CA ILE A 384 -8.23 3.22 12.28
C ILE A 384 -8.31 2.92 13.79
N GLU A 385 -8.26 1.65 14.18
CA GLU A 385 -8.42 1.24 15.58
C GLU A 385 -7.18 1.53 16.44
N ALA A 386 -5.97 1.33 15.89
CA ALA A 386 -4.74 1.43 16.68
C ALA A 386 -4.13 2.83 16.67
N ASN A 387 -4.50 3.70 15.72
CA ASN A 387 -3.90 5.02 15.58
C ASN A 387 -4.94 6.15 15.52
N LEU A 388 -5.90 6.09 14.60
CA LEU A 388 -6.79 7.23 14.35
C LEU A 388 -7.82 7.42 15.48
N LYS A 389 -8.60 6.38 15.80
CA LYS A 389 -9.62 6.43 16.86
C LYS A 389 -9.04 6.82 18.22
N PRO A 390 -7.93 6.25 18.72
CA PRO A 390 -7.38 6.63 20.02
C PRO A 390 -7.04 8.12 20.12
N VAL A 391 -6.48 8.71 19.07
CA VAL A 391 -6.15 10.15 19.06
C VAL A 391 -7.42 11.00 19.00
N THR A 392 -8.42 10.59 18.22
CA THR A 392 -9.72 11.27 18.19
C THR A 392 -10.41 11.22 19.55
N SER A 393 -10.53 10.03 20.15
CA SER A 393 -11.12 9.84 21.48
C SER A 393 -10.40 10.67 22.53
N PHE A 394 -9.07 10.71 22.49
CA PHE A 394 -8.28 11.54 23.39
C PHE A 394 -8.72 13.01 23.37
N PHE A 395 -8.86 13.64 22.19
CA PHE A 395 -9.30 15.03 22.13
C PHE A 395 -10.76 15.20 22.55
N LEU A 396 -11.65 14.29 22.18
CA LEU A 396 -13.06 14.33 22.61
C LEU A 396 -13.18 14.23 24.14
N GLU A 397 -12.42 13.35 24.78
CA GLU A 397 -12.36 13.19 26.24
C GLU A 397 -11.80 14.42 26.95
N LYS A 398 -10.98 15.23 26.26
CA LYS A 398 -10.49 16.53 26.76
C LYS A 398 -11.46 17.68 26.49
N GLY A 399 -12.67 17.40 25.98
CA GLY A 399 -13.72 18.40 25.79
C GLY A 399 -13.72 19.09 24.42
N TYR A 400 -12.88 18.66 23.47
CA TYR A 400 -12.97 19.14 22.10
C TYR A 400 -14.21 18.58 21.41
N THR A 401 -14.87 19.39 20.59
CA THR A 401 -15.96 18.92 19.76
C THR A 401 -15.43 18.18 18.54
N LEU A 402 -16.31 17.41 17.87
CA LEU A 402 -15.97 16.75 16.61
C LEU A 402 -15.50 17.77 15.54
N SER A 403 -16.11 18.96 15.53
CA SER A 403 -15.75 20.06 14.62
C SER A 403 -14.35 20.61 14.91
N ASP A 404 -13.98 20.70 16.19
CA ASP A 404 -12.64 21.14 16.59
C ASP A 404 -11.58 20.14 16.11
N VAL A 405 -11.83 18.83 16.32
CA VAL A 405 -10.96 17.77 15.83
C VAL A 405 -10.87 17.82 14.31
N SER A 406 -11.99 17.94 13.60
CA SER A 406 -12.01 18.11 12.13
C SER A 406 -11.12 19.26 11.66
N THR A 407 -11.23 20.41 12.34
CA THR A 407 -10.43 21.60 12.07
C THR A 407 -8.94 21.35 12.31
N MET A 408 -8.59 20.70 13.43
CA MET A 408 -7.21 20.36 13.77
C MET A 408 -6.59 19.44 12.71
N ILE A 409 -7.31 18.40 12.29
CA ILE A 409 -6.84 17.41 11.31
C ILE A 409 -6.74 18.01 9.91
N SER A 410 -7.70 18.83 9.51
CA SER A 410 -7.64 19.57 8.25
C SER A 410 -6.40 20.48 8.21
N ARG A 411 -6.05 21.14 9.32
CA ARG A 411 -4.86 21.99 9.41
C ARG A 411 -3.56 21.19 9.47
N TYR A 412 -3.57 20.04 10.14
CA TYR A 412 -2.36 19.29 10.44
C TYR A 412 -2.62 17.79 10.60
N GLY A 413 -2.90 17.10 9.47
CA GLY A 413 -3.20 15.66 9.46
C GLY A 413 -2.09 14.78 10.05
N THR A 414 -0.84 15.27 10.09
CA THR A 414 0.30 14.60 10.75
C THR A 414 0.06 14.39 12.25
N LEU A 415 -0.90 15.08 12.88
CA LEU A 415 -1.29 14.87 14.27
C LEU A 415 -1.55 13.39 14.60
N TYR A 416 -2.19 12.64 13.70
CA TYR A 416 -2.47 11.20 13.88
C TYR A 416 -1.24 10.29 13.79
N THR A 417 -0.12 10.80 13.26
CA THR A 417 1.11 10.00 13.14
C THR A 417 1.90 9.95 14.45
N PHE A 418 1.53 10.78 15.42
CA PHE A 418 2.22 10.83 16.71
C PHE A 418 1.70 9.78 17.67
N SER A 419 2.63 9.21 18.45
CA SER A 419 2.29 8.33 19.57
C SER A 419 1.45 9.10 20.59
N LEU A 420 0.33 8.51 21.01
CA LEU A 420 -0.51 9.08 22.05
C LEU A 420 0.26 9.20 23.39
N PRO A 421 0.76 8.10 24.01
CA PRO A 421 1.49 8.17 25.27
C PRO A 421 2.87 8.81 25.14
N GLY A 422 3.57 8.59 24.02
CA GLY A 422 4.95 9.04 23.83
C GLY A 422 5.10 10.48 23.37
N ASN A 423 4.03 11.14 22.92
CA ASN A 423 4.11 12.47 22.32
C ASN A 423 2.91 13.36 22.67
N LEU A 424 1.68 12.95 22.33
CA LEU A 424 0.52 13.82 22.49
C LEU A 424 0.19 14.10 23.95
N MET A 425 0.08 13.08 24.80
CA MET A 425 -0.29 13.26 26.21
C MET A 425 0.72 14.11 26.99
N PRO A 426 2.05 13.85 26.95
CA PRO A 426 3.00 14.68 27.70
C PRO A 426 3.02 16.14 27.24
N LYS A 427 2.78 16.40 25.95
CA LYS A 427 2.71 17.76 25.41
C LYS A 427 1.40 18.44 25.78
N TRP A 428 0.30 17.71 25.83
CA TRP A 428 -0.98 18.18 26.35
C TRP A 428 -0.87 18.56 27.83
N ASP A 429 -0.32 17.68 28.66
CA ASP A 429 -0.18 17.93 30.10
C ASP A 429 0.69 19.16 30.36
N PHE A 430 1.78 19.32 29.60
CA PHE A 430 2.58 20.55 29.68
C PHE A 430 1.81 21.78 29.19
N TYR A 431 1.01 21.64 28.13
CA TYR A 431 0.21 22.75 27.60
C TYR A 431 -0.75 23.33 28.65
N LEU A 432 -1.36 22.47 29.47
CA LEU A 432 -2.25 22.90 30.56
C LEU A 432 -1.54 23.74 31.65
N THR A 433 -0.22 23.65 31.74
CA THR A 433 0.58 24.52 32.64
C THR A 433 0.85 25.91 32.05
N MET A 434 0.56 26.09 30.76
CA MET A 434 0.84 27.33 30.03
C MET A 434 -0.36 28.28 30.05
N VAL A 435 -0.10 29.59 29.92
CA VAL A 435 -1.14 30.65 29.98
C VAL A 435 -2.01 30.81 28.70
N TYR A 436 -2.06 29.79 27.85
CA TYR A 436 -2.79 29.83 26.59
C TYR A 436 -4.13 29.10 26.71
N PRO A 437 -5.20 29.62 26.08
CA PRO A 437 -6.48 28.93 26.07
C PRO A 437 -6.41 27.65 25.25
N GLU A 438 -7.19 26.63 25.61
CA GLU A 438 -7.24 25.36 24.87
C GLU A 438 -7.63 25.53 23.39
N SER A 439 -8.48 26.51 23.09
CA SER A 439 -8.87 26.84 21.70
C SER A 439 -7.69 27.24 20.79
N GLU A 440 -6.53 27.58 21.35
CA GLU A 440 -5.34 27.86 20.57
C GLU A 440 -4.75 26.60 19.90
N LEU A 441 -4.96 25.41 20.48
CA LEU A 441 -4.53 24.14 19.88
C LEU A 441 -5.34 23.79 18.62
N ILE A 442 -6.56 24.32 18.48
CA ILE A 442 -7.36 24.22 17.26
C ILE A 442 -6.75 25.07 16.15
N LYS A 443 -6.29 26.28 16.49
CA LYS A 443 -5.69 27.22 15.55
C LYS A 443 -4.28 26.79 15.14
N PHE A 444 -3.53 26.17 16.05
CA PHE A 444 -2.15 25.77 15.88
C PHE A 444 -1.86 24.33 16.39
N PRO A 445 -2.47 23.30 15.77
CA PRO A 445 -2.23 21.90 16.15
C PRO A 445 -0.78 21.44 15.90
N GLN A 446 0.00 22.21 15.13
CA GLN A 446 1.44 22.00 14.95
C GLN A 446 2.23 22.08 16.25
N TYR A 447 1.66 22.63 17.33
CA TYR A 447 2.20 22.53 18.69
C TYR A 447 2.72 21.12 19.00
N PHE A 448 1.93 20.08 18.69
CA PHE A 448 2.30 18.69 18.92
C PHE A 448 3.46 18.19 18.05
N GLY A 449 3.84 18.92 17.01
CA GLY A 449 5.00 18.62 16.15
C GLY A 449 6.34 19.07 16.72
N TYR A 450 6.39 20.04 17.63
CA TYR A 450 7.65 20.54 18.17
C TYR A 450 8.18 19.69 19.34
N SER A 451 9.50 19.64 19.53
CA SER A 451 10.12 18.94 20.67
C SER A 451 9.66 19.56 21.99
N LEU A 452 9.18 18.72 22.91
CA LEU A 452 8.77 19.19 24.24
C LEU A 452 9.97 19.72 25.04
N LYS A 453 11.09 18.98 24.99
CA LYS A 453 12.30 19.28 25.76
C LYS A 453 13.12 20.42 25.15
N ASP A 454 13.29 20.40 23.83
CA ASP A 454 14.27 21.28 23.19
C ASP A 454 13.66 22.57 22.63
N ARG A 455 12.33 22.62 22.49
CA ARG A 455 11.65 23.75 21.84
C ARG A 455 10.55 24.36 22.71
N ILE A 456 9.59 23.55 23.15
CA ILE A 456 8.39 24.06 23.84
C ILE A 456 8.76 24.59 25.23
N LYS A 457 9.37 23.76 26.08
CA LYS A 457 9.74 24.13 27.46
C LYS A 457 10.70 25.31 27.53
N PRO A 458 11.85 25.32 26.81
CA PRO A 458 12.84 26.40 26.95
C PRO A 458 12.29 27.76 26.51
N ARG A 459 11.51 27.79 25.41
CA ARG A 459 10.94 29.04 24.91
C ARG A 459 9.83 29.58 25.79
N TYR A 460 8.98 28.70 26.34
CA TYR A 460 7.95 29.13 27.27
C TYR A 460 8.55 29.66 28.58
N GLU A 461 9.58 29.01 29.10
CA GLU A 461 10.29 29.47 30.30
C GLU A 461 10.92 30.85 30.10
N ASN A 462 11.58 31.08 28.96
CA ASN A 462 12.17 32.37 28.65
C ASN A 462 11.11 33.50 28.59
N LEU A 463 9.96 33.23 27.96
CA LEU A 463 8.83 34.16 27.96
C LEU A 463 8.31 34.46 29.36
N ARG A 464 8.23 33.44 30.23
CA ARG A 464 7.80 33.58 31.62
C ARG A 464 8.79 34.43 32.43
N GLN A 465 10.09 34.18 32.30
CA GLN A 465 11.15 34.94 32.97
C GLN A 465 11.20 36.40 32.52
N CYS A 466 10.98 36.66 31.23
CA CYS A 466 10.89 38.02 30.68
C CYS A 466 9.53 38.68 30.94
N GLY A 467 8.55 37.95 31.47
CA GLY A 467 7.17 38.41 31.65
C GLY A 467 6.49 38.84 30.34
N VAL A 468 6.87 38.27 29.20
CA VAL A 468 6.34 38.61 27.88
C VAL A 468 5.30 37.58 27.44
N LYS A 469 4.18 38.05 26.88
CA LYS A 469 3.19 37.19 26.20
C LYS A 469 3.21 37.44 24.70
N ILE A 470 3.34 36.36 23.92
CA ILE A 470 3.21 36.34 22.46
C ILE A 470 2.23 35.24 22.05
N LEU A 471 1.92 35.11 20.76
CA LEU A 471 1.08 34.02 20.26
C LEU A 471 1.85 32.69 20.25
N LEU A 472 1.13 31.57 20.41
CA LEU A 472 1.73 30.24 20.47
C LEU A 472 2.51 29.89 19.18
N ASN A 473 1.96 30.27 18.03
CA ASN A 473 2.64 30.07 16.73
C ASN A 473 3.92 30.91 16.62
N GLN A 474 3.94 32.15 17.12
CA GLN A 474 5.13 33.00 17.14
C GLN A 474 6.20 32.42 18.06
N MET A 475 5.79 31.88 19.21
CA MET A 475 6.70 31.21 20.13
C MET A 475 7.40 30.02 19.48
N LEU A 476 6.69 29.21 18.70
CA LEU A 476 7.21 27.90 18.26
C LEU A 476 7.72 27.86 16.82
N SER A 477 7.12 28.61 15.90
CA SER A 477 7.44 28.54 14.47
C SER A 477 8.65 29.37 14.05
N LEU A 478 9.00 30.40 14.81
CA LEU A 478 10.14 31.27 14.46
C LEU A 478 11.48 30.53 14.59
N SER A 479 12.46 30.90 13.78
CA SER A 479 13.87 30.51 13.98
C SER A 479 14.35 30.94 15.37
N GLU A 480 15.52 30.45 15.82
CA GLU A 480 16.04 30.89 17.11
C GLU A 480 16.35 32.39 17.10
N ASP A 481 17.05 32.86 16.07
CA ASP A 481 17.40 34.28 15.91
C ASP A 481 16.15 35.19 15.87
N ASP A 482 15.12 34.81 15.12
CA ASP A 482 13.90 35.62 15.01
C ASP A 482 13.07 35.59 16.30
N PHE A 483 13.08 34.47 17.02
CA PHE A 483 12.46 34.38 18.33
C PHE A 483 13.14 35.32 19.33
N GLN A 484 14.48 35.33 19.37
CA GLN A 484 15.25 36.21 20.26
C GLN A 484 15.06 37.70 19.89
N LYS A 485 15.06 38.04 18.60
CA LYS A 485 14.75 39.41 18.13
C LYS A 485 13.35 39.86 18.55
N LEU A 486 12.35 38.99 18.38
CA LEU A 486 10.98 39.28 18.78
C LEU A 486 10.86 39.47 20.30
N LEU A 487 11.53 38.61 21.08
CA LEU A 487 11.57 38.68 22.53
C LEU A 487 12.17 40.01 23.00
N LYS A 488 13.36 40.38 22.50
CA LYS A 488 14.02 41.65 22.80
C LYS A 488 13.11 42.85 22.51
N LYS A 489 12.51 42.88 21.32
CA LYS A 489 11.56 43.93 20.92
C LYS A 489 10.33 44.02 21.82
N LYS A 490 9.87 42.90 22.38
CA LYS A 490 8.73 42.88 23.31
C LYS A 490 9.11 43.31 24.72
N MET A 491 10.34 43.04 25.16
CA MET A 491 10.88 43.54 26.42
C MET A 491 11.09 45.05 26.38
N GLU A 492 11.65 45.59 25.29
CA GLU A 492 11.87 47.03 25.09
C GLU A 492 10.59 47.86 25.07
N LYS A 493 9.46 47.26 24.67
CA LYS A 493 8.13 47.94 24.69
C LYS A 493 7.44 47.93 26.05
N LYS A 494 8.02 47.22 27.02
CA LYS A 494 7.44 47.02 28.35
C LYS A 494 8.12 47.87 29.43
N GLY A 495 9.34 48.34 29.16
CA GLY A 495 9.95 49.47 29.87
C GLY A 495 9.47 50.79 29.27
#